data_AF-A0A9D9EI25-F1
#
_entry.id   AF-A0A9D9EI25-F1
#
_cell.length_a   1.000
_cell.length_b   1.000
_cell.length_c   1.000
_cell.angle_alpha   90.00
_cell.angle_beta   90.00
_cell.angle_gamma   90.00
#
_symmetry.space_group_name_H-M   'P 1'
#
loop_
_entity.id
_entity.type
_entity.pdbx_description
1 polymer ?
#
loop_
_entity_poly.entity_id
_entity_poly.type
_entity_poly.pdbx_seq_one_letter_code
_entity_poly.pdbx_strand_id
1 'polypeptide(L)' 'MRVYHSSVLKVEKPLISYSRDFLDFGKGFYVTTILSQAEKYAERFKFREKDAWLNIFEFDYDVHQWNVIKFGIIYFNLV' A
#
# COMPACT_ATOMS: atom_id res chain seq x y z
N MET A 1 2.13 -14.51 -3.45
CA MET A 1 2.40 -13.81 -2.18
C MET A 1 1.18 -12.99 -1.81
N ARG A 2 0.66 -13.12 -0.59
CA ARG A 2 -0.47 -12.29 -0.16
C ARG A 2 -0.02 -10.87 0.18
N VAL A 3 -0.72 -9.88 -0.35
CA VAL A 3 -0.46 -8.46 -0.10
C VAL A 3 -1.75 -7.73 0.28
N TYR A 4 -1.59 -6.64 1.03
CA TYR A 4 -2.67 -5.92 1.68
C TYR A 4 -2.63 -4.43 1.28
N HIS A 5 -3.80 -3.87 0.99
CA HIS A 5 -4.00 -2.47 0.69
C HIS A 5 -5.22 -1.91 1.43
N SER A 6 -5.01 -0.87 2.22
CA SER A 6 -6.10 -0.18 2.91
C SER A 6 -6.49 1.09 2.16
N SER A 7 -7.80 1.25 1.92
CA SER A 7 -8.36 2.41 1.22
C SER A 7 -9.76 2.75 1.72
N VAL A 8 -10.24 3.93 1.36
CA VAL A 8 -11.63 4.34 1.61
C VAL A 8 -12.64 3.74 0.62
N LEU A 9 -12.16 2.99 -0.36
CA LEU A 9 -12.96 2.31 -1.37
C LEU A 9 -12.60 0.83 -1.39
N LYS A 10 -13.57 -0.02 -1.70
CA LYS A 10 -13.29 -1.40 -2.13
C LYS A 10 -12.64 -1.36 -3.51
N VAL A 11 -11.49 -2.01 -3.66
CA VAL A 11 -10.72 -2.06 -4.91
C VAL A 11 -10.76 -3.48 -5.46
N GLU A 12 -11.47 -3.67 -6.57
CA GLU A 12 -11.54 -4.97 -7.24
C GLU A 12 -10.36 -5.19 -8.18
N LYS A 13 -9.93 -4.12 -8.87
CA LYS A 13 -8.78 -4.14 -9.78
C LYS A 13 -7.84 -2.97 -9.50
N PRO A 14 -6.58 -3.23 -9.10
CA PRO A 14 -5.57 -2.18 -8.95
C PRO A 14 -5.27 -1.50 -10.29
N LEU A 15 -5.41 -0.18 -10.34
CA LEU A 15 -5.11 0.63 -11.52
C LEU A 15 -4.32 1.88 -11.11
N ILE A 16 -3.08 1.99 -11.59
CA ILE A 16 -2.13 3.06 -11.22
C ILE A 16 -2.63 4.44 -11.69
N SER A 17 -3.47 4.51 -12.71
CA SER A 17 -4.06 5.75 -13.23
C SER A 17 -4.87 6.52 -12.18
N TYR A 18 -5.40 5.85 -11.16
CA TYR A 18 -6.13 6.46 -10.05
C TYR A 18 -5.23 6.86 -8.87
N SER A 19 -3.92 6.65 -8.98
CA SER A 19 -2.96 7.07 -7.95
C SER A 19 -2.79 8.59 -7.94
N ARG A 20 -2.60 9.14 -6.74
CA ARG A 20 -2.37 10.58 -6.53
C ARG A 20 -0.96 10.96 -6.97
N ASP A 21 -0.78 12.19 -7.45
CA ASP A 21 0.50 12.66 -8.01
C ASP A 21 1.64 12.74 -6.98
N PHE A 22 1.34 13.12 -5.73
CA PHE A 22 2.36 13.47 -4.73
C PHE A 22 2.43 12.43 -3.61
N LEU A 23 2.99 11.26 -3.92
CA LEU A 23 3.32 10.20 -2.94
C LEU A 23 4.84 10.06 -2.82
N ASP A 24 5.31 9.53 -1.69
CA ASP A 24 6.73 9.47 -1.32
C ASP A 24 7.62 8.79 -2.39
N PHE A 25 7.03 7.87 -3.16
CA PHE A 25 7.73 7.11 -4.21
C PHE A 25 7.05 7.26 -5.59
N GLY A 26 6.28 8.33 -5.80
CA GLY A 26 5.57 8.61 -7.05
C GLY A 26 4.23 7.88 -7.20
N LYS A 27 3.65 7.91 -8.41
CA LYS A 27 2.37 7.23 -8.67
C LYS A 27 2.53 5.72 -8.60
N GLY A 28 1.66 5.09 -7.82
CA GLY A 28 1.64 3.64 -7.66
C GLY A 28 0.42 3.13 -6.91
N PHE A 29 0.25 1.81 -6.95
CA PHE A 29 -0.66 1.09 -6.08
C PHE A 29 0.14 0.45 -4.94
N TYR A 30 0.00 1.00 -3.74
CA TYR A 30 0.85 0.66 -2.61
C TYR A 30 0.28 -0.50 -1.82
N VAL A 31 1.08 -1.53 -1.62
CA VAL A 31 0.71 -2.71 -0.86
C VAL A 31 1.79 -3.03 0.17
N THR A 32 1.41 -3.78 1.20
CA THR A 32 2.34 -4.35 2.18
C THR A 32 2.09 -5.84 2.32
N THR A 33 3.11 -6.61 2.70
CA THR A 33 2.97 -8.02 3.11
C THR A 33 2.61 -8.15 4.59
N ILE A 34 2.61 -7.05 5.35
CA ILE A 34 2.36 -7.02 6.79
C ILE A 34 0.91 -6.62 7.05
N LEU A 35 0.07 -7.59 7.41
CA LEU A 35 -1.36 -7.36 7.68
C LEU A 35 -1.60 -6.26 8.71
N SER A 36 -0.91 -6.32 9.86
CA SER A 36 -1.08 -5.36 10.95
C SER A 36 -0.74 -3.91 10.56
N GLN A 37 0.18 -3.73 9.60
CA GLN A 37 0.51 -2.41 9.07
C GLN A 37 -0.67 -1.86 8.23
N ALA A 38 -1.28 -2.71 7.41
CA ALA A 38 -2.45 -2.34 6.63
C ALA A 38 -3.67 -2.04 7.53
N GLU A 39 -3.93 -2.87 8.54
CA GLU A 39 -4.99 -2.64 9.53
C GLU A 39 -4.79 -1.31 10.27
N LYS A 40 -3.59 -1.08 10.82
CA LYS A 40 -3.25 0.19 11.49
C LYS A 40 -3.38 1.40 10.58
N TYR A 41 -3.06 1.25 9.29
CA TYR A 41 -3.26 2.32 8.33
C TYR A 41 -4.75 2.59 8.07
N ALA A 42 -5.58 1.53 8.03
CA ALA A 42 -7.02 1.64 7.84
C ALA A 42 -7.71 2.43 8.97
N GLU A 43 -7.20 2.33 10.21
CA GLU A 43 -7.69 3.12 11.34
C GLU A 43 -7.66 4.64 11.08
N ARG A 44 -6.69 5.13 10.28
CA ARG A 44 -6.62 6.55 9.89
C ARG A 44 -7.84 7.02 9.09
N PHE A 45 -8.52 6.12 8.38
CA PHE A 45 -9.73 6.43 7.64
C PHE A 45 -10.94 6.48 8.58
N LYS A 46 -11.02 5.54 9.52
CA LYS A 46 -12.07 5.53 10.56
C LYS A 46 -12.03 6.79 11.42
N PHE A 47 -10.84 7.23 11.83
CA PHE A 47 -10.65 8.50 12.56
C PHE A 47 -11.10 9.74 11.77
N ARG A 48 -11.20 9.64 10.45
CA ARG A 48 -11.70 10.70 9.56
C ARG A 48 -13.16 10.48 9.17
N GLU A 49 -13.86 9.57 9.85
CA GLU A 49 -15.26 9.20 9.58
C GLU A 49 -15.48 8.74 8.13
N LYS A 50 -14.49 8.02 7.58
CA LYS A 50 -14.59 7.41 6.25
C LYS A 50 -14.67 5.90 6.36
N ASP A 51 -15.23 5.29 5.32
CA ASP A 51 -15.12 3.86 5.09
C ASP A 51 -13.66 3.42 5.13
N ALA A 52 -13.44 2.21 5.61
CA ALA A 52 -12.12 1.60 5.73
C ALA A 52 -12.18 0.18 5.21
N TRP A 53 -11.69 -0.01 3.98
CA TRP A 53 -11.62 -1.30 3.31
C TRP A 53 -10.21 -1.84 3.37
N LEU A 54 -10.07 -3.09 3.80
CA LEU A 54 -8.84 -3.86 3.70
C LEU A 54 -8.94 -4.79 2.48
N ASN A 55 -8.26 -4.43 1.40
CA ASN A 55 -8.23 -5.20 0.16
C ASN A 55 -7.07 -6.20 0.23
N ILE A 56 -7.35 -7.45 -0.12
CA ILE A 56 -6.40 -8.56 -0.07
C ILE A 56 -6.23 -9.08 -1.50
N PHE A 57 -4.97 -9.16 -1.95
CA PHE A 57 -4.65 -9.68 -3.27
C PHE A 57 -3.65 -10.82 -3.15
N GLU A 58 -3.82 -11.83 -4.00
CA GLU A 58 -2.74 -12.77 -4.29
C GLU A 58 -1.88 -12.17 -5.40
N PHE A 59 -0.61 -11.98 -5.08
CA PHE A 59 0.36 -11.35 -5.95
C PHE A 59 1.45 -12.35 -6.30
N ASP A 60 1.36 -12.89 -7.51
CA ASP A 60 2.41 -13.73 -8.08
C ASP A 60 3.40 -12.83 -8.82
N TYR A 61 4.69 -12.97 -8.52
CA TYR A 61 5.70 -12.14 -9.16
C TYR A 61 7.03 -12.82 -9.39
N ASP A 62 7.60 -12.49 -10.56
CA ASP A 62 8.95 -12.79 -10.96
C ASP A 62 9.79 -11.51 -10.86
N VAL A 63 10.70 -11.48 -9.87
CA VAL A 63 11.61 -10.36 -9.62
C VAL A 63 12.47 -10.00 -10.83
N HIS A 64 12.74 -10.94 -11.73
CA HIS A 64 13.60 -10.72 -12.90
C HIS A 64 12.95 -9.86 -13.97
N GLN A 65 11.63 -9.68 -13.91
CA GLN A 65 10.88 -8.90 -14.89
C GLN A 65 10.76 -7.42 -14.51
N TRP A 66 11.31 -7.01 -13.36
CA TRP A 66 11.01 -5.72 -12.76
C TRP A 66 12.22 -4.82 -12.59
N ASN A 67 11.96 -3.52 -12.67
CA ASN A 67 12.91 -2.48 -12.29
C ASN A 67 12.83 -2.28 -10.77
N VAL A 68 13.64 -3.03 -10.02
CA VAL A 68 13.61 -3.04 -8.55
C VAL A 68 14.51 -1.94 -7.97
N ILE A 69 13.93 -1.04 -7.18
CA ILE A 69 14.67 -0.11 -6.33
C ILE A 69 14.72 -0.71 -4.91
N LYS A 70 15.93 -0.91 -4.37
CA LYS A 70 16.15 -1.43 -3.02
C LYS A 70 16.60 -0.30 -2.10
N PHE A 71 15.91 -0.14 -0.98
CA PHE A 71 16.31 0.77 0.07
C PHE A 71 17.02 -0.02 1.17
N GLY A 72 18.13 0.53 1.69
CA GLY A 72 18.81 -0.03 2.86
C GLY A 72 18.04 0.22 4.16
N ILE A 73 18.67 -0.02 5.30
CA ILE A 73 18.12 0.35 6.60
C ILE A 73 18.03 1.88 6.66
N ILE A 74 16.82 2.40 6.82
CA ILE A 74 16.57 3.83 7.03
C ILE A 74 16.28 4.02 8.51
N TYR A 75 17.14 4.78 9.20
CA TYR A 75 16.91 5.18 10.59
C TYR A 75 16.01 6.42 10.60
N PHE A 76 14.84 6.29 11.21
CA PHE A 76 13.98 7.43 11.51
C PHE A 76 14.15 7.77 12.99
N ASN A 77 14.67 8.96 13.28
CA ASN A 77 14.55 9.54 14.61
C ASN A 77 13.10 10.01 14.75
N LEU A 78 12.33 9.35 15.61
CA LEU A 78 11.03 9.86 16.02
C LEU A 78 11.31 11.06 16.93
N VAL A 79 10.99 12.26 16.43
CA VAL A 79 10.94 13.51 17.22
C VAL A 79 9.67 13.49 18.06
#